data_AF-A0A8S2EWR2-F1
#
_entry.id   AF-A0A8S2EWR2-F1
#
_cell.length_a   1.000
_cell.length_b   1.000
_cell.length_c   1.000
_cell.angle_alpha   90.00
_cell.angle_beta   90.00
_cell.angle_gamma   90.00
#
_symmetry.space_group_name_H-M   'P 1'
#
loop_
_entity.id
_entity.type
_entity.pdbx_description
1 polymer ?
#
loop_
_entity_poly.entity_id
_entity_poly.type
_entity_poly.pdbx_seq_one_letter_code
_entity_poly.pdbx_strand_id
1 'polypeptide(L)'
;MDSNSDDSISDENESTISLYELNNSSSEDGDSLVEELDQNSISEWKWKVDNSHVSTSFNYFDGHALDNSNTISPTDSLYKFISQEVIELITDQTNIYGKQRCVQQGDDCTKWREVDEIEILTFLGILFIMGFHKLPRIRDHWSNDRNLFTPAVANIMTRDEFYRL
;
A
#
# COMPACT_ATOMS: atom_id res chain seq x y z
N MET A 1 59.89 18.94 -21.74
CA MET A 1 59.76 20.00 -20.74
C MET A 1 58.28 20.10 -20.46
N ASP A 2 57.76 19.15 -19.68
CA ASP A 2 57.66 19.21 -18.19
C ASP A 2 56.31 19.89 -17.87
N SER A 3 55.41 19.44 -16.99
CA SER A 3 55.30 18.31 -16.08
C SER A 3 53.84 18.26 -15.57
N ASN A 4 53.45 17.10 -15.03
CA ASN A 4 52.16 16.73 -14.41
C ASN A 4 51.67 17.61 -13.24
N SER A 5 50.35 17.57 -12.99
CA SER A 5 49.71 17.11 -11.72
C SER A 5 48.18 17.20 -11.88
N ASP A 6 47.43 16.09 -11.99
CA ASP A 6 46.85 15.27 -10.91
C ASP A 6 45.97 16.06 -9.91
N ASP A 7 44.66 15.86 -10.01
CA ASP A 7 43.84 15.67 -8.82
C ASP A 7 42.66 14.73 -9.15
N SER A 8 42.56 13.68 -8.35
CA SER A 8 41.70 12.51 -8.49
C SER A 8 40.56 12.60 -7.48
N ILE A 9 39.33 12.33 -7.93
CA ILE A 9 38.24 11.95 -7.02
C ILE A 9 37.58 10.68 -7.57
N SER A 10 37.53 9.72 -6.66
CA SER A 10 37.07 8.34 -6.73
C SER A 10 35.56 8.21 -6.87
N ASP A 11 35.11 7.50 -7.90
CA ASP A 11 33.77 6.91 -7.96
C ASP A 11 33.83 5.48 -7.38
N GLU A 12 33.42 5.37 -6.11
CA GLU A 12 33.18 4.10 -5.44
C GLU A 12 31.71 3.66 -5.67
N ASN A 13 31.57 2.73 -6.61
CA ASN A 13 30.87 1.44 -6.49
C ASN A 13 29.46 1.36 -5.84
N GLU A 14 28.41 1.69 -6.60
CA GLU A 14 27.07 1.12 -6.38
C GLU A 14 26.82 -0.03 -7.37
N SER A 15 26.87 -1.25 -6.87
CA SER A 15 26.68 -2.49 -7.63
C SER A 15 25.19 -2.73 -7.94
N THR A 16 24.73 -2.24 -9.09
CA THR A 16 23.45 -2.67 -9.67
C THR A 16 23.63 -4.03 -10.34
N ILE A 17 23.16 -5.11 -9.69
CA ILE A 17 23.09 -6.42 -10.33
C ILE A 17 21.98 -6.39 -11.39
N SER A 18 22.41 -6.27 -12.64
CA SER A 18 21.66 -6.50 -13.85
C SER A 18 21.13 -7.94 -13.89
N LEU A 19 19.80 -8.11 -13.89
CA LEU A 19 19.14 -9.41 -14.05
C LEU A 19 19.16 -9.94 -15.49
N TYR A 20 19.85 -9.26 -16.41
CA TYR A 20 19.83 -9.56 -17.85
C TYR A 20 21.06 -10.35 -18.34
N GLU A 21 22.05 -10.65 -17.48
CA GLU A 21 23.34 -11.24 -17.92
C GLU A 21 23.57 -12.73 -17.63
N LEU A 22 22.60 -13.48 -17.10
CA LEU A 22 22.76 -14.95 -16.95
C LEU A 22 22.10 -15.80 -18.05
N ASN A 23 21.44 -15.17 -19.03
CA ASN A 23 20.65 -15.92 -20.01
C ASN A 23 21.32 -16.14 -21.37
N ASN A 24 22.63 -15.98 -21.50
CA ASN A 24 23.32 -16.38 -22.72
C ASN A 24 24.72 -16.93 -22.48
N SER A 25 24.80 -18.24 -22.26
CA SER A 25 25.92 -19.02 -22.81
C SER A 25 25.49 -20.44 -23.15
N SER A 26 25.45 -20.67 -24.47
CA SER A 26 25.89 -21.88 -25.17
C SER A 26 24.91 -23.02 -25.45
N SER A 27 24.54 -23.03 -26.74
CA SER A 27 24.55 -24.15 -27.69
C SER A 27 23.26 -24.93 -27.91
N GLU A 28 22.91 -24.93 -29.20
CA GLU A 28 21.89 -25.70 -29.88
C GLU A 28 22.11 -27.21 -29.68
N ASP A 29 21.09 -27.90 -29.18
CA ASP A 29 20.66 -29.20 -29.67
C ASP A 29 19.26 -29.50 -29.14
N GLY A 30 18.37 -29.93 -30.04
CA GLY A 30 16.94 -29.99 -29.80
C GLY A 30 16.48 -31.14 -28.92
N ASP A 31 15.49 -30.87 -28.08
CA ASP A 31 14.27 -31.68 -27.95
C ASP A 31 13.20 -30.84 -27.24
N SER A 32 11.98 -30.82 -27.76
CA SER A 32 10.89 -30.05 -27.17
C SER A 32 10.33 -30.78 -25.96
N LEU A 33 10.69 -30.33 -24.75
CA LEU A 33 9.94 -30.68 -23.54
C LEU A 33 9.18 -29.46 -23.09
N VAL A 34 7.99 -29.27 -23.67
CA VAL A 34 6.92 -28.52 -23.03
C VAL A 34 6.58 -29.26 -21.74
N GLU A 35 7.15 -28.81 -20.61
CA GLU A 35 6.60 -29.16 -19.31
C GLU A 35 5.22 -28.52 -19.22
N GLU A 36 4.22 -29.36 -19.47
CA GLU A 36 2.82 -29.10 -19.21
C GLU A 36 2.70 -28.82 -17.70
N LEU A 37 2.74 -27.54 -17.33
CA LEU A 37 2.55 -27.11 -15.95
C LEU A 37 1.14 -27.54 -15.52
N ASP A 38 1.10 -28.59 -14.71
CA ASP A 38 -0.10 -29.18 -14.14
C ASP A 38 -0.89 -28.10 -13.37
N GLN A 39 -1.98 -27.64 -13.98
CA GLN A 39 -2.88 -26.63 -13.44
C GLN A 39 -3.62 -27.11 -12.17
N ASN A 40 -3.38 -28.33 -11.69
CA ASN A 40 -3.97 -28.85 -10.46
C ASN A 40 -3.21 -28.55 -9.16
N SER A 41 -2.06 -27.87 -9.20
CA SER A 41 -1.29 -27.58 -7.98
C SER A 41 -1.33 -26.11 -7.53
N ILE A 42 -2.45 -25.41 -7.77
CA ILE A 42 -2.80 -24.30 -6.88
C ILE A 42 -3.27 -24.94 -5.58
N SER A 43 -2.35 -25.10 -4.65
CA SER A 43 -2.67 -25.52 -3.29
C SER A 43 -3.69 -24.55 -2.71
N GLU A 44 -4.94 -25.01 -2.68
CA GLU A 44 -6.08 -24.30 -2.14
C GLU A 44 -5.76 -23.96 -0.67
N TRP A 45 -5.46 -22.68 -0.41
CA TRP A 45 -5.12 -22.21 0.94
C TRP A 45 -6.29 -22.49 1.86
N LYS A 46 -6.19 -23.57 2.66
CA LYS A 46 -7.17 -23.92 3.68
C LYS A 46 -6.67 -23.45 5.03
N TRP A 47 -7.46 -22.58 5.66
CA TRP A 47 -7.28 -22.19 7.04
C TRP A 47 -7.19 -23.45 7.91
N LYS A 48 -5.99 -23.78 8.40
CA LYS A 48 -5.82 -24.79 9.43
C LYS A 48 -6.30 -24.18 10.73
N VAL A 49 -7.55 -24.45 11.08
CA VAL A 49 -8.08 -24.08 12.39
C VAL A 49 -7.48 -25.04 13.40
N ASP A 50 -6.39 -24.63 14.03
CA ASP A 50 -5.83 -25.34 15.18
C ASP A 50 -6.65 -25.00 16.43
N ASN A 51 -7.60 -25.87 16.76
CA ASN A 51 -8.45 -25.72 17.93
C ASN A 51 -7.79 -26.21 19.23
N SER A 52 -6.51 -26.61 19.23
CA SER A 52 -5.83 -27.16 20.41
C SER A 52 -5.64 -26.14 21.54
N HIS A 53 -5.78 -24.85 21.25
CA HIS A 53 -5.65 -23.75 22.21
C HIS A 53 -6.90 -22.86 22.33
N VAL A 54 -8.09 -23.33 21.95
CA VAL A 54 -9.33 -22.59 22.21
C VAL A 54 -9.63 -22.64 23.71
N SER A 55 -8.99 -21.74 24.46
CA SER A 55 -9.47 -21.33 25.76
C SER A 55 -10.81 -20.63 25.51
N THR A 56 -11.91 -21.38 25.61
CA THR A 56 -13.29 -20.88 25.45
C THR A 56 -13.69 -19.86 26.51
N SER A 57 -12.83 -19.59 27.49
CA SER A 57 -12.95 -18.39 28.30
C SER A 57 -12.51 -17.21 27.44
N PHE A 58 -13.47 -16.43 26.96
CA PHE A 58 -13.25 -15.00 26.88
C PHE A 58 -12.90 -14.58 28.30
N ASN A 59 -11.61 -14.57 28.62
CA ASN A 59 -11.14 -13.82 29.77
C ASN A 59 -11.61 -12.43 29.45
N TYR A 60 -12.64 -11.97 30.17
CA TYR A 60 -13.05 -10.58 30.16
C TYR A 60 -11.79 -9.81 30.49
N PHE A 61 -11.09 -9.41 29.43
CA PHE A 61 -9.98 -8.50 29.51
C PHE A 61 -10.71 -7.23 29.90
N ASP A 62 -10.69 -6.93 31.19
CA ASP A 62 -11.03 -5.62 31.73
C ASP A 62 -9.90 -4.71 31.27
N GLY A 63 -9.85 -4.52 29.95
CA GLY A 63 -8.68 -4.07 29.25
C GLY A 63 -8.44 -2.70 29.77
N HIS A 64 -7.37 -2.56 30.59
CA HIS A 64 -7.10 -1.42 31.47
C HIS A 64 -8.04 -0.28 31.10
N ALA A 65 -9.20 -0.22 31.76
CA ALA A 65 -10.15 0.85 31.51
C ALA A 65 -9.30 2.10 31.63
N LEU A 66 -9.02 2.73 30.49
CA LEU A 66 -8.05 3.81 30.37
C LEU A 66 -8.39 4.73 31.50
N ASP A 67 -7.49 4.83 32.48
CA ASP A 67 -7.79 5.43 33.78
C ASP A 67 -8.69 6.64 33.55
N ASN A 68 -9.97 6.50 33.96
CA ASN A 68 -11.07 7.35 33.49
C ASN A 68 -10.92 8.81 33.93
N SER A 69 -9.77 9.17 34.51
CA SER A 69 -9.33 10.51 34.86
C SER A 69 -8.92 11.34 33.66
N ASN A 70 -8.52 10.73 32.53
CA ASN A 70 -8.14 11.43 31.31
C ASN A 70 -9.00 10.96 30.14
N THR A 71 -10.00 11.75 29.77
CA THR A 71 -10.80 11.53 28.54
C THR A 71 -9.90 11.71 27.31
N ILE A 72 -9.28 10.63 26.85
CA ILE A 72 -8.47 10.63 25.63
C ILE A 72 -9.37 10.92 24.44
N SER A 73 -8.97 11.83 23.56
CA SER A 73 -9.73 12.11 22.33
C SER A 73 -9.82 10.83 21.49
N PRO A 74 -10.94 10.57 20.78
CA PRO A 74 -11.03 9.44 19.84
C PRO A 74 -9.89 9.44 18.81
N THR A 75 -9.44 10.62 18.39
CA THR A 75 -8.28 10.79 17.49
C THR A 75 -6.99 10.30 18.13
N ASP A 76 -6.73 10.67 19.37
CA ASP A 76 -5.51 10.29 20.09
C ASP A 76 -5.48 8.78 20.34
N SER A 77 -6.66 8.16 20.49
CA SER A 77 -6.79 6.71 20.60
C SER A 77 -6.47 6.02 19.28
N LEU A 78 -6.92 6.59 18.15
CA LEU A 78 -6.58 6.09 16.81
C LEU A 78 -5.08 6.14 16.55
N TYR A 79 -4.41 7.24 16.90
CA TYR A 79 -2.98 7.42 16.70
C TYR A 79 -2.10 6.47 17.53
N LYS A 80 -2.67 5.78 18.54
CA LYS A 80 -1.97 4.67 19.23
C LYS A 80 -1.86 3.42 18.37
N PHE A 81 -2.76 3.23 17.41
CA PHE A 81 -2.76 2.09 16.48
C PHE A 81 -2.12 2.44 15.15
N ILE A 82 -2.35 3.67 14.67
CA ILE A 82 -1.79 4.19 13.43
C ILE A 82 -0.81 5.30 13.82
N SER A 83 0.45 4.92 14.02
CA SER A 83 1.49 5.90 14.36
C SER A 83 1.80 6.81 13.17
N GLN A 84 2.43 7.95 13.47
CA GLN A 84 2.92 8.89 12.46
C GLN A 84 3.86 8.21 11.44
N GLU A 85 4.77 7.36 11.90
CA GLU A 85 5.69 6.58 11.05
C GLU A 85 4.94 5.69 10.04
N VAL A 86 3.80 5.11 10.44
CA VAL A 86 2.98 4.29 9.53
C VAL A 86 2.34 5.18 8.46
N ILE A 87 1.88 6.37 8.82
CA ILE A 87 1.27 7.32 7.87
C ILE A 87 2.33 7.80 6.86
N GLU A 88 3.51 8.16 7.34
CA GLU A 88 4.67 8.52 6.51
C GLU A 88 5.03 7.40 5.54
N LEU A 89 5.16 6.16 6.05
CA LEU A 89 5.48 5.01 5.22
C LEU A 89 4.41 4.74 4.15
N ILE A 90 3.12 4.82 4.50
CA ILE A 90 2.03 4.66 3.53
C ILE A 90 2.12 5.74 2.45
N THR A 91 2.38 6.99 2.85
CA THR A 91 2.49 8.13 1.94
C THR A 91 3.64 7.94 0.95
N ASP A 92 4.83 7.60 1.46
CA ASP A 92 6.02 7.36 0.63
C ASP A 92 5.81 6.21 -0.35
N GLN A 93 5.29 5.08 0.12
CA GLN A 93 5.06 3.92 -0.73
C GLN A 93 3.97 4.18 -1.77
N THR A 94 2.93 4.94 -1.43
CA THR A 94 1.88 5.34 -2.37
C THR A 94 2.46 6.22 -3.48
N ASN A 95 3.34 7.16 -3.14
CA ASN A 95 4.01 8.03 -4.10
C ASN A 95 4.97 7.26 -5.02
N ILE A 96 5.75 6.33 -4.45
CA ILE A 96 6.65 5.45 -5.22
C ILE A 96 5.82 4.62 -6.19
N TYR A 97 4.75 3.97 -5.72
CA TYR A 97 3.90 3.14 -6.54
C TYR A 97 3.22 3.94 -7.66
N GLY A 98 2.73 5.14 -7.37
CA GLY A 98 2.14 6.02 -8.38
C GLY A 98 3.10 6.36 -9.52
N LYS A 99 4.36 6.69 -9.18
CA LYS A 99 5.43 6.94 -10.15
C LYS A 99 5.82 5.67 -10.94
N GLN A 100 5.80 4.50 -10.32
CA GLN A 100 6.08 3.24 -11.02
C GLN A 100 4.96 2.86 -11.99
N ARG A 101 3.70 3.05 -11.57
CA ARG A 101 2.53 2.69 -12.38
C ARG A 101 2.44 3.52 -13.65
N CYS A 102 2.76 4.83 -13.61
CA CYS A 102 2.75 5.65 -14.82
C CYS A 102 3.82 5.21 -15.83
N VAL A 103 5.02 4.85 -15.37
CA VAL A 103 6.08 4.30 -16.24
C VAL A 103 5.61 3.00 -16.91
N GLN A 104 4.99 2.10 -16.14
CA GLN A 104 4.50 0.81 -16.67
C GLN A 104 3.39 0.96 -17.70
N GLN A 105 2.51 1.95 -17.55
CA GLN A 105 1.40 2.18 -18.48
C GLN A 105 1.81 2.96 -19.74
N GLY A 106 3.08 3.39 -19.84
CA GLY A 106 3.55 4.25 -20.92
C GLY A 106 2.87 5.63 -20.91
N ASP A 107 2.28 5.99 -19.76
CA ASP A 107 1.60 7.25 -19.56
C ASP A 107 2.62 8.34 -19.20
N ASP A 108 2.26 9.59 -19.50
CA ASP A 108 3.07 10.72 -19.11
C ASP A 108 3.15 10.79 -17.57
N CYS A 109 4.33 10.50 -17.03
CA CYS A 109 4.60 10.43 -15.60
C CYS A 109 4.43 11.79 -14.91
N THR A 110 4.40 12.89 -15.68
CA THR A 110 4.06 14.23 -15.17
C THR A 110 2.62 14.33 -14.65
N LYS A 111 1.74 13.38 -15.01
CA LYS A 111 0.35 13.34 -14.54
C LYS A 111 0.20 12.87 -13.10
N TRP A 112 1.19 12.17 -12.52
CA TRP A 112 1.09 11.72 -11.13
C TRP A 112 1.24 12.91 -10.18
N ARG A 113 0.18 13.18 -9.40
CA ARG A 113 0.22 14.13 -8.29
C ARG A 113 0.74 13.43 -7.05
N GLU A 114 1.83 13.95 -6.49
CA GLU A 114 2.32 13.51 -5.19
C GLU A 114 1.23 13.66 -4.13
N VAL A 115 1.15 12.64 -3.29
CA VAL A 115 0.18 12.48 -2.21
C VAL A 115 0.82 12.96 -0.93
N ASP A 116 0.09 13.75 -0.16
CA ASP A 116 0.51 14.23 1.16
C ASP A 116 -0.09 13.36 2.27
N GLU A 117 0.50 13.39 3.46
CA GLU A 117 0.02 12.65 4.63
C GLU A 117 -1.44 13.03 4.99
N ILE A 118 -1.79 14.30 4.80
CA ILE A 118 -3.16 14.81 5.01
C ILE A 118 -4.14 14.10 4.05
N GLU A 119 -3.73 13.82 2.82
CA GLU A 119 -4.56 13.09 1.86
C GLU A 119 -4.76 11.63 2.27
N ILE A 120 -3.70 10.98 2.77
CA ILE A 120 -3.79 9.61 3.31
C ILE A 120 -4.70 9.56 4.54
N LEU A 121 -4.55 10.49 5.48
CA LEU A 121 -5.42 10.61 6.65
C LEU A 121 -6.87 10.88 6.25
N THR A 122 -7.09 11.71 5.24
CA THR A 122 -8.43 11.98 4.68
C THR A 122 -9.03 10.71 4.08
N PHE A 123 -8.25 9.97 3.29
CA PHE A 123 -8.67 8.70 2.71
C PHE A 123 -9.06 7.68 3.78
N LEU A 124 -8.25 7.52 4.83
CA LEU A 124 -8.56 6.66 5.98
C LEU A 124 -9.83 7.13 6.71
N GLY A 125 -9.98 8.43 6.92
CA GLY A 125 -11.19 9.03 7.51
C GLY A 125 -12.45 8.69 6.72
N ILE A 126 -12.38 8.77 5.38
CA ILE A 126 -13.47 8.37 4.49
C ILE A 126 -13.77 6.87 4.62
N LEU A 127 -12.75 6.01 4.70
CA LEU A 127 -12.95 4.57 4.90
C LEU A 127 -13.67 4.27 6.22
N PHE A 128 -13.37 5.00 7.29
CA PHE A 128 -14.12 4.87 8.56
C PHE A 128 -15.59 5.28 8.39
N ILE A 129 -15.85 6.37 7.66
CA ILE A 129 -17.22 6.80 7.35
C ILE A 129 -17.99 5.72 6.58
N MET A 130 -17.39 5.16 5.53
CA MET A 130 -17.99 4.08 4.73
C MET A 130 -18.20 2.80 5.55
N GLY A 131 -17.34 2.55 6.53
CA GLY A 131 -17.44 1.39 7.42
C GLY A 131 -18.74 1.38 8.22
N PHE A 132 -19.16 2.53 8.75
CA PHE A 132 -20.42 2.65 9.50
C PHE A 132 -21.62 3.08 8.64
N HIS A 133 -21.40 3.89 7.61
CA HIS A 133 -22.42 4.35 6.67
C HIS A 133 -22.32 3.57 5.36
N LYS A 134 -22.95 2.40 5.30
CA LYS A 134 -22.86 1.50 4.14
C LYS A 134 -23.90 1.84 3.08
N LEU A 135 -23.44 2.18 1.88
CA LEU A 135 -24.26 2.36 0.68
C LEU A 135 -24.13 1.15 -0.27
N PRO A 136 -25.09 0.94 -1.22
CA PRO A 136 -25.03 -0.17 -2.16
C PRO A 136 -23.76 -0.20 -3.02
N ARG A 137 -23.21 0.98 -3.34
CA ARG A 137 -21.93 1.12 -4.04
C ARG A 137 -21.11 2.24 -3.39
N ILE A 138 -19.80 2.06 -3.32
CA ILE A 138 -18.87 3.09 -2.81
C ILE A 138 -19.02 4.41 -3.58
N ARG A 139 -19.21 4.36 -4.90
CA ARG A 139 -19.39 5.57 -5.72
C ARG A 139 -20.60 6.41 -5.30
N ASP A 140 -21.58 5.80 -4.62
CA ASP A 140 -22.85 6.44 -4.31
C ASP A 140 -22.67 7.54 -3.25
N HIS A 141 -21.58 7.51 -2.47
CA HIS A 141 -21.21 8.60 -1.56
C HIS A 141 -21.01 9.94 -2.29
N TRP A 142 -20.63 9.91 -3.57
CA TRP A 142 -20.49 11.07 -4.47
C TRP A 142 -21.63 11.20 -5.48
N SER A 143 -22.77 10.52 -5.26
CA SER A 143 -23.93 10.60 -6.15
C SER A 143 -24.59 11.98 -6.07
N ASN A 144 -25.23 12.41 -7.16
CA ASN A 144 -26.09 13.61 -7.15
C ASN A 144 -27.47 13.35 -6.50
N ASP A 145 -27.80 12.08 -6.22
CA ASP A 145 -29.03 11.73 -5.50
C ASP A 145 -28.91 12.13 -4.03
N ARG A 146 -29.84 12.97 -3.56
CA ARG A 146 -29.87 13.47 -2.17
C ARG A 146 -29.99 12.36 -1.14
N ASN A 147 -30.51 11.19 -1.50
CA ASN A 147 -30.64 10.06 -0.58
C ASN A 147 -29.34 9.29 -0.38
N LEU A 148 -28.39 9.41 -1.32
CA LEU A 148 -27.12 8.68 -1.34
C LEU A 148 -25.91 9.59 -1.10
N PHE A 149 -26.03 10.85 -1.54
CA PHE A 149 -24.99 11.85 -1.37
C PHE A 149 -24.57 11.96 0.08
N THR A 150 -23.28 11.80 0.33
CA THR A 150 -22.69 11.90 1.68
C THR A 150 -21.83 13.17 1.73
N PRO A 151 -22.34 14.31 2.23
CA PRO A 151 -21.60 15.57 2.24
C PRO A 151 -20.26 15.48 2.97
N ALA A 152 -20.21 14.67 4.04
CA ALA A 152 -19.00 14.44 4.83
C ALA A 152 -17.89 13.72 4.05
N VAL A 153 -18.20 13.06 2.94
CA VAL A 153 -17.21 12.40 2.07
C VAL A 153 -16.97 13.27 0.84
N ALA A 154 -18.04 13.63 0.13
CA ALA A 154 -17.95 14.27 -1.17
C ALA A 154 -17.37 15.69 -1.15
N ASN A 155 -17.46 16.40 -0.02
CA ASN A 155 -16.88 17.74 0.12
C ASN A 155 -15.39 17.72 0.46
N ILE A 156 -14.84 16.60 0.94
CA ILE A 156 -13.46 16.54 1.45
C ILE A 156 -12.52 16.00 0.37
N MET A 157 -12.93 14.96 -0.34
CA MET A 157 -12.14 14.34 -1.42
C MET A 157 -13.06 14.03 -2.58
N THR A 158 -12.62 14.27 -3.81
CA THR A 158 -13.41 13.90 -4.99
C THR A 158 -13.40 12.39 -5.21
N ARG A 159 -14.42 11.88 -5.92
CA ARG A 159 -14.50 10.46 -6.27
C ARG A 159 -13.26 9.97 -7.02
N ASP A 160 -12.77 10.78 -7.95
CA ASP A 160 -11.67 10.39 -8.83
C ASP A 160 -10.33 10.41 -8.08
N GLU A 161 -10.17 11.30 -7.10
CA GLU A 161 -9.04 11.25 -6.17
C GLU A 161 -9.07 10.02 -5.28
N PHE A 162 -10.24 9.66 -4.76
CA PHE A 162 -10.40 8.45 -3.94
C PHE A 162 -10.07 7.18 -4.71
N TYR A 163 -10.46 7.06 -5.98
CA TYR A 163 -10.13 5.89 -6.81
C TYR A 163 -8.71 5.90 -7.38
N ARG A 164 -8.03 7.05 -7.33
CA ARG A 164 -6.63 7.16 -7.76
C ARG A 164 -5.68 6.62 -6.68
N LEU A 165 -6.02 6.84 -5.41
CA LEU A 165 -5.35 6.29 -4.24
C LEU A 165 -5.68 4.80 -4.08
#